data_AF-A0A1B2HZE7-F1
#
_entry.id   AF-A0A1B2HZE7-F1
#
_cell.length_a   1.000
_cell.length_b   1.000
_cell.length_c   1.000
_cell.angle_alpha   90.00
_cell.angle_beta   90.00
_cell.angle_gamma   90.00
#
_symmetry.space_group_name_H-M   'P 1'
#
loop_
_entity.id
_entity.type
_entity.pdbx_description
1 polymer ?
#
loop_
_entity_poly.entity_id
_entity_poly.type
_entity_poly.pdbx_seq_one_letter_code
_entity_poly.pdbx_strand_id
1 'polypeptide(L)'
;MSSAVSTRTSTDVLELAVEQVLAAVRPTALGDPVVGARRAEESLRDALRDTGPVLENDALAHALACAEAAVEHLKYCEIQEARTLLTAARGQLVLAHERA
;
A
#
# COMPACT_ATOMS: atom_id res chain seq x y z
N MET A 1 -13.53 9.53 -21.45
CA MET A 1 -12.45 8.51 -21.52
C MET A 1 -11.26 8.80 -20.59
N SER A 2 -11.15 9.97 -19.93
CA SER A 2 -10.01 10.28 -19.05
C SER A 2 -10.02 9.59 -17.68
N SER A 3 -11.18 9.24 -17.12
CA SER A 3 -11.26 8.70 -15.74
C SER A 3 -10.64 7.32 -15.60
N ALA A 4 -10.93 6.39 -16.53
CA ALA A 4 -10.43 5.01 -16.46
C ALA A 4 -8.90 4.91 -16.60
N VAL A 5 -8.30 5.79 -17.43
CA VAL A 5 -6.83 5.85 -17.60
C VAL A 5 -6.19 6.41 -16.32
N SER A 6 -6.74 7.47 -15.73
CA SER A 6 -6.24 8.03 -14.46
C SER A 6 -6.34 7.04 -13.30
N THR A 7 -7.41 6.24 -13.21
CA THR A 7 -7.58 5.25 -12.15
C THR A 7 -6.61 4.06 -12.27
N ARG A 8 -6.30 3.62 -13.50
CA ARG A 8 -5.30 2.57 -13.72
C ARG A 8 -3.92 3.05 -13.25
N THR A 9 -3.53 4.27 -13.62
CA THR A 9 -2.27 4.87 -13.18
C THR A 9 -2.17 5.03 -11.66
N SER A 10 -3.24 5.40 -10.96
CA SER A 10 -3.20 5.50 -9.49
C SER A 10 -3.11 4.13 -8.80
N THR A 11 -3.75 3.10 -9.38
CA THR A 11 -3.70 1.73 -8.84
C THR A 11 -2.30 1.14 -9.01
N ASP A 12 -1.67 1.34 -10.17
CA ASP A 12 -0.28 0.93 -10.45
C ASP A 12 0.72 1.58 -9.47
N VAL A 13 0.53 2.87 -9.16
CA VAL A 13 1.38 3.61 -8.20
C VAL A 13 1.25 3.01 -6.79
N LEU A 14 0.02 2.73 -6.35
CA LEU A 14 -0.22 2.13 -5.04
C LEU A 14 0.34 0.71 -4.95
N GLU A 15 0.19 -0.10 -6.01
CA GLU A 15 0.76 -1.45 -6.07
C GLU A 15 2.28 -1.42 -5.96
N LEU A 16 2.94 -0.57 -6.73
CA LEU A 16 4.39 -0.40 -6.66
C LEU A 16 4.84 0.03 -5.25
N ALA A 17 4.14 0.97 -4.63
CA ALA A 17 4.45 1.41 -3.28
C ALA A 17 4.30 0.26 -2.25
N VAL A 18 3.21 -0.51 -2.32
CA VAL A 18 2.98 -1.68 -1.45
C VAL A 18 4.11 -2.70 -1.61
N GLU A 19 4.54 -2.98 -2.83
CA GLU A 19 5.64 -3.92 -3.10
C GLU A 19 6.99 -3.44 -2.55
N GLN A 20 7.30 -2.15 -2.75
CA GLN A 20 8.51 -1.53 -2.22
C GLN A 20 8.53 -1.55 -0.69
N VAL A 21 7.41 -1.22 -0.04
CA VAL A 21 7.31 -1.27 1.41
C VAL A 21 7.44 -2.70 1.91
N LEU A 22 6.77 -3.68 1.30
CA LEU A 22 6.92 -5.10 1.64
C LEU A 22 8.37 -5.59 1.55
N ALA A 23 9.15 -5.07 0.60
CA ALA A 23 10.57 -5.36 0.48
C ALA A 23 11.40 -4.69 1.58
N ALA A 24 11.10 -3.41 1.88
CA ALA A 24 11.81 -2.61 2.87
C ALA A 24 11.61 -3.12 4.31
N VAL A 25 10.43 -3.64 4.64
CA VAL A 25 10.10 -4.11 6.00
C VAL A 25 10.45 -5.59 6.23
N ARG A 26 11.21 -6.22 5.32
CA ARG A 26 11.72 -7.57 5.55
C ARG A 26 12.69 -7.55 6.74
N PRO A 27 12.66 -8.57 7.62
CA PRO A 27 13.57 -8.63 8.77
C PRO A 27 15.05 -8.47 8.41
N THR A 28 15.47 -8.96 7.25
CA THR A 28 16.85 -8.87 6.76
C THR A 28 17.20 -7.53 6.10
N ALA A 29 16.20 -6.70 5.77
CA ALA A 29 16.37 -5.46 5.03
C ALA A 29 16.25 -4.20 5.92
N LEU A 30 15.63 -4.32 7.09
CA LEU A 30 15.29 -3.19 7.95
C LEU A 30 16.51 -2.44 8.49
N GLY A 31 17.64 -3.10 8.73
CA GLY A 31 18.76 -2.48 9.45
C GLY A 31 18.30 -2.05 10.85
N ASP A 32 18.18 -0.73 11.07
CA ASP A 32 17.48 -0.17 12.24
C ASP A 32 15.95 -0.25 12.01
N PRO A 33 15.21 -1.05 12.82
CA PRO A 33 13.79 -1.25 12.61
C PRO A 33 12.95 0.02 12.72
N VAL A 34 13.34 0.98 13.57
CA VAL A 34 12.58 2.22 13.79
C VAL A 34 12.75 3.14 12.60
N VAL A 35 13.98 3.33 12.15
CA VAL A 35 14.27 4.18 10.97
C VAL A 35 13.66 3.56 9.71
N GLY A 36 13.77 2.24 9.55
CA GLY A 36 13.20 1.52 8.43
C GLY A 36 11.66 1.58 8.41
N ALA A 37 11.00 1.38 9.55
CA ALA A 37 9.56 1.49 9.67
C ALA A 37 9.05 2.90 9.33
N ARG A 38 9.73 3.94 9.83
CA ARG A 38 9.40 5.34 9.54
C ARG A 38 9.51 5.67 8.05
N ARG A 39 10.57 5.20 7.37
CA ARG A 39 10.72 5.41 5.92
C ARG A 39 9.65 4.69 5.12
N ALA A 40 9.33 3.46 5.51
CA ALA A 40 8.25 2.67 4.93
C ALA A 40 6.88 3.35 5.11
N GLU A 41 6.61 3.86 6.31
CA GLU A 41 5.41 4.62 6.66
C GLU A 41 5.27 5.88 5.79
N GLU A 42 6.31 6.70 5.70
CA GLU A 42 6.32 7.91 4.88
C GLU A 42 6.05 7.59 3.41
N SER A 43 6.76 6.60 2.85
CA SER A 43 6.59 6.18 1.46
C SER A 43 5.17 5.69 1.15
N LEU A 44 4.58 4.88 2.04
CA LEU A 44 3.23 4.36 1.82
C LEU A 44 2.18 5.44 1.95
N ARG A 45 2.34 6.36 2.92
CA ARG A 45 1.43 7.48 3.11
C ARG A 45 1.42 8.41 1.89
N ASP A 46 2.56 8.68 1.30
CA ASP A 46 2.64 9.54 0.11
C ASP A 46 1.89 8.89 -1.07
N ALA A 47 2.07 7.59 -1.31
CA ALA A 47 1.33 6.87 -2.34
C ALA A 47 -0.19 6.84 -2.10
N LEU A 48 -0.62 6.73 -0.84
CA LEU A 48 -2.05 6.79 -0.47
C LEU A 48 -2.65 8.18 -0.77
N ARG A 49 -1.93 9.27 -0.54
CA ARG A 49 -2.41 10.62 -0.89
C ARG A 49 -2.56 10.83 -2.39
N ASP A 50 -1.68 10.21 -3.17
CA ASP A 50 -1.71 10.27 -4.63
C ASP A 50 -2.81 9.37 -5.22
N THR A 51 -3.28 8.39 -4.44
CA THR A 51 -4.43 7.57 -4.79
C THR A 51 -5.71 8.37 -4.52
N GLY A 52 -6.24 9.00 -5.57
CA GLY A 52 -7.47 9.79 -5.50
C GLY A 52 -8.72 9.00 -5.06
N PRO A 53 -9.89 9.66 -5.01
CA PRO A 53 -11.12 9.03 -4.52
C PRO A 53 -11.52 7.78 -5.31
N VAL A 54 -11.87 6.72 -4.60
CA VAL A 54 -12.34 5.45 -5.18
C VAL A 54 -13.86 5.44 -5.17
N LEU A 55 -14.47 5.41 -6.36
CA LEU A 55 -15.93 5.49 -6.47
C LEU A 55 -16.59 4.17 -6.88
N GLU A 56 -15.87 3.21 -7.47
CA GLU A 56 -16.53 2.07 -8.14
C GLU A 56 -15.78 0.72 -8.07
N ASN A 57 -14.69 0.60 -7.29
CA ASN A 57 -13.92 -0.65 -7.20
C ASN A 57 -13.72 -1.10 -5.75
N ASP A 58 -14.54 -2.07 -5.31
CA ASP A 58 -14.50 -2.63 -3.95
C ASP A 58 -13.13 -3.25 -3.62
N ALA A 59 -12.46 -3.87 -4.59
CA ALA A 59 -11.13 -4.45 -4.36
C ALA A 59 -10.11 -3.33 -4.09
N LEU A 60 -10.16 -2.24 -4.86
CA LEU A 60 -9.33 -1.07 -4.60
C LEU A 60 -9.64 -0.41 -3.24
N ALA A 61 -10.92 -0.33 -2.86
CA ALA A 61 -11.32 0.19 -1.55
C ALA A 61 -10.76 -0.66 -0.40
N HIS A 62 -10.81 -2.00 -0.50
CA HIS A 62 -10.18 -2.88 0.49
C HIS A 62 -8.66 -2.76 0.50
N ALA A 63 -8.02 -2.63 -0.67
CA ALA A 63 -6.58 -2.41 -0.76
C ALA A 63 -6.15 -1.14 -0.01
N LEU A 64 -6.86 -0.04 -0.22
CA LEU A 64 -6.64 1.22 0.48
C LEU A 64 -6.80 1.07 1.98
N ALA A 65 -7.91 0.47 2.45
CA ALA A 65 -8.14 0.27 3.87
C ALA A 65 -7.03 -0.57 4.53
N CYS A 66 -6.55 -1.62 3.85
CA CYS A 66 -5.43 -2.42 4.34
C CYS A 66 -4.12 -1.61 4.36
N ALA A 67 -3.84 -0.81 3.32
CA ALA A 67 -2.65 0.01 3.25
C ALA A 67 -2.65 1.15 4.31
N GLU A 68 -3.79 1.79 4.54
CA GLU A 68 -3.97 2.78 5.61
C GLU A 68 -3.74 2.17 7.00
N ALA A 69 -4.31 0.99 7.26
CA ALA A 69 -4.08 0.27 8.51
C ALA A 69 -2.59 -0.10 8.67
N ALA A 70 -1.92 -0.51 7.58
CA ALA A 70 -0.50 -0.80 7.61
C ALA A 70 0.34 0.43 7.97
N VAL A 71 -0.02 1.63 7.50
CA VAL A 71 0.64 2.89 7.91
C VAL A 71 0.62 3.07 9.42
N GLU A 72 -0.52 2.81 10.07
CA GLU A 72 -0.62 2.96 11.53
C GLU A 72 0.26 1.94 12.27
N HIS A 73 0.32 0.70 11.81
CA HIS A 73 1.22 -0.32 12.40
C HIS A 73 2.71 0.03 12.18
N LEU A 74 3.09 0.59 11.03
CA LEU A 74 4.47 1.02 10.79
C LEU A 74 4.91 2.14 11.73
N LYS A 75 4.02 3.09 12.02
CA LYS A 75 4.25 4.18 12.99
C LYS A 75 4.58 3.66 14.40
N TYR A 76 4.07 2.48 14.78
CA TYR A 76 4.36 1.83 16.07
C TYR A 76 5.41 0.71 15.97
N CYS A 77 6.09 0.56 14.83
CA CYS A 77 7.05 -0.52 14.58
C CYS A 77 6.46 -1.94 14.74
N GLU A 78 5.15 -2.09 14.51
CA GLU A 78 4.42 -3.37 14.50
C GLU A 78 4.60 -4.02 13.12
N ILE A 79 5.85 -4.42 12.84
CA ILE A 79 6.28 -4.83 11.49
C ILE A 79 5.49 -6.01 10.95
N GLN A 80 5.11 -6.95 11.81
CA GLN A 80 4.46 -8.19 11.36
C GLN A 80 3.00 -7.96 10.98
N GLU A 81 2.31 -7.12 11.74
CA GLU A 81 0.95 -6.65 11.50
C GLU A 81 0.91 -5.83 10.21
N ALA A 82 1.82 -4.86 10.06
CA ALA A 82 1.97 -4.08 8.84
C ALA A 82 2.18 -4.98 7.61
N ARG A 83 3.06 -5.99 7.70
CA ARG A 83 3.30 -6.95 6.60
C ARG A 83 2.08 -7.77 6.24
N THR A 84 1.28 -8.17 7.22
CA THR A 84 0.06 -8.95 7.00
C THR A 84 -0.93 -8.12 6.20
N LEU A 85 -1.14 -6.87 6.60
CA LEU A 85 -2.04 -5.93 5.92
C LEU A 85 -1.54 -5.56 4.52
N LEU A 86 -0.25 -5.30 4.34
CA LEU A 86 0.35 -5.05 3.02
C LEU A 86 0.21 -6.24 2.07
N THR A 87 0.33 -7.46 2.59
CA THR A 87 0.12 -8.68 1.79
C THR A 87 -1.34 -8.79 1.35
N ALA A 88 -2.29 -8.48 2.24
CA ALA A 88 -3.70 -8.41 1.90
C ALA A 88 -3.99 -7.31 0.86
N ALA A 89 -3.41 -6.11 1.04
CA ALA A 89 -3.53 -4.99 0.12
C ALA A 89 -3.07 -5.37 -1.29
N ARG A 90 -1.89 -6.00 -1.41
CA ARG A 90 -1.38 -6.48 -2.71
C ARG A 90 -2.33 -7.48 -3.37
N GLY A 91 -2.91 -8.42 -2.61
CA GLY A 91 -3.89 -9.36 -3.15
C GLY A 91 -5.14 -8.66 -3.69
N GLN A 92 -5.60 -7.61 -3.00
CA GLN A 92 -6.74 -6.81 -3.45
C GLN A 92 -6.41 -5.94 -4.67
N LEU A 93 -5.18 -5.43 -4.79
CA LEU A 93 -4.72 -4.68 -5.97
C LEU A 93 -4.70 -5.54 -7.24
N VAL A 94 -4.21 -6.79 -7.14
CA VAL A 94 -4.29 -7.75 -8.25
C VAL A 94 -5.74 -7.98 -8.68
N LEU A 95 -6.66 -8.18 -7.72
CA LEU A 95 -8.09 -8.33 -8.02
C LEU A 95 -8.71 -7.05 -8.61
N ALA A 96 -8.25 -5.88 -8.19
CA ALA A 96 -8.70 -4.61 -8.74
C ALA A 96 -8.30 -4.45 -10.22
N HIS A 97 -7.11 -4.92 -10.59
CA HIS A 97 -6.63 -4.95 -11.98
C HIS A 97 -7.40 -5.92 -12.88
N GLU A 98 -7.76 -7.10 -12.37
CA GLU A 98 -8.58 -8.06 -13.12
C GLU A 98 -10.00 -7.54 -13.41
N ARG A 99 -10.46 -6.52 -12.67
CA ARG A 99 -11.80 -5.96 -12.73
C ARG A 99 -11.88 -4.56 -13.37
N ALA A 100 -10.76 -3.99 -13.83
CA ALA A 100 -10.63 -2.61 -14.35
C ALA A 100 -10.40 -2.56 -15.87
#